data_AF-A0A5S9M6M6-F1
#
_entry.id   AF-A0A5S9M6M6-F1
#
_cell.length_a   1.000
_cell.length_b   1.000
_cell.length_c   1.000
_cell.angle_alpha   90.00
_cell.angle_beta   90.00
_cell.angle_gamma   90.00
#
_symmetry.space_group_name_H-M   'P 1'
#
loop_
_entity.id
_entity.type
_entity.pdbx_description
1 polymer ?
#
loop_
_entity_poly.entity_id
_entity_poly.type
_entity_poly.pdbx_seq_one_letter_code
_entity_poly.pdbx_strand_id
1 'polypeptide(L)' 'MNAGIIGLGRYIPEKVLTNHDLEKMVETSDEWIRTRTGIEERRIASDDVNTSHMALAAAKKH' A
#
# COMPACT_ATOMS: atom_id res chain seq x y z
N MET A 1 21.48 -6.80 -27.96
CA MET A 1 20.89 -7.29 -26.70
C MET A 1 20.00 -6.15 -26.22
N ASN A 2 18.69 -6.37 -26.14
CA ASN A 2 17.75 -5.30 -25.82
C ASN A 2 17.17 -5.56 -24.43
N ALA A 3 17.08 -4.52 -23.61
CA ALA A 3 16.43 -4.56 -22.31
C ALA A 3 15.09 -3.82 -22.41
N GLY A 4 14.05 -4.37 -21.77
CA GLY A 4 12.72 -3.80 -21.73
C GLY A 4 11.91 -4.42 -20.60
N ILE A 5 10.85 -3.73 -20.19
CA ILE A 5 9.90 -4.26 -19.22
C ILE A 5 9.04 -5.29 -19.93
N ILE A 6 9.14 -6.56 -19.52
CA ILE A 6 8.40 -7.68 -20.13
C ILE A 6 7.16 -8.08 -19.32
N GLY A 7 6.99 -7.54 -18.11
CA GLY A 7 5.88 -7.85 -17.22
C GLY A 7 5.93 -7.04 -15.93
N LEU A 8 4.81 -7.05 -15.21
CA LEU A 8 4.65 -6.40 -13.91
C LEU A 8 3.89 -7.34 -12.98
N GLY A 9 4.36 -7.48 -11.74
CA GLY A 9 3.66 -8.19 -10.66
C GLY A 9 3.36 -7.25 -9.52
N ARG A 10 2.26 -7.49 -8.79
CA ARG A 10 1.92 -6.72 -7.60
C ARG A 10 1.45 -7.60 -6.46
N TYR A 11 1.75 -7.14 -5.24
CA TYR A 11 1.17 -7.65 -4.01
C TYR A 11 0.75 -6.47 -3.16
N ILE A 12 -0.41 -6.60 -2.52
CA ILE A 12 -1.02 -5.57 -1.70
C ILE A 12 -1.51 -6.24 -0.41
N PRO A 13 -1.09 -5.80 0.78
CA PRO A 13 -1.63 -6.30 2.05
C PRO A 13 -3.15 -6.11 2.14
N GLU A 14 -3.82 -7.01 2.85
CA GLU A 14 -5.28 -7.04 2.94
C GLU A 14 -5.84 -5.97 3.89
N LYS A 15 -5.11 -5.63 4.96
CA LYS A 15 -5.57 -4.66 5.95
C LYS A 15 -5.55 -3.25 5.37
N VAL A 16 -6.73 -2.66 5.28
CA VAL A 16 -6.96 -1.28 4.85
C VAL A 16 -7.04 -0.38 6.07
N LEU A 17 -6.37 0.77 6.01
CA LEU A 17 -6.49 1.87 6.96
C LEU A 17 -6.99 3.10 6.21
N THR A 18 -8.23 3.51 6.48
CA THR A 18 -8.85 4.67 5.84
C THR A 18 -8.45 5.96 6.53
N ASN A 19 -8.67 7.11 5.87
CA ASN A 19 -8.50 8.40 6.52
C ASN A 19 -9.44 8.58 7.71
N HIS A 20 -10.67 8.06 7.66
CA HIS A 20 -11.61 8.07 8.79
C HIS A 20 -11.13 7.24 9.98
N ASP A 21 -10.33 6.21 9.74
CA ASP A 21 -9.68 5.49 10.84
C ASP A 21 -8.53 6.31 11.44
N LEU A 22 -7.78 7.04 10.61
CA LEU A 22 -6.72 7.94 11.08
C LEU A 22 -7.26 9.13 11.90
N GLU A 23 -8.43 9.67 11.55
CA GLU A 23 -9.13 10.69 12.33
C GLU A 23 -9.36 10.27 13.80
N LYS A 24 -9.48 8.96 14.05
CA LYS A 24 -9.66 8.41 15.40
C LYS A 24 -8.34 8.17 16.14
N MET A 25 -7.21 8.23 15.45
CA MET A 25 -5.88 7.94 15.98
C MET A 25 -5.04 9.19 16.22
N VAL A 26 -5.24 10.22 15.39
CA VAL A 26 -4.50 11.49 15.41
C VAL A 26 -5.42 12.65 15.05
N GLU A 27 -5.07 13.86 15.44
CA GLU A 27 -5.82 15.07 15.08
C GLU A 27 -5.61 15.41 13.60
N THR A 28 -6.51 14.91 12.75
CA THR A 28 -6.49 15.10 11.30
C THR A 28 -7.90 15.02 10.71
N SER A 29 -8.05 15.21 9.40
CA SER A 29 -9.30 15.02 8.67
C SER A 29 -9.06 14.45 7.27
N ASP A 30 -10.05 13.73 6.72
CA ASP A 30 -10.03 13.24 5.33
C ASP A 30 -9.81 14.38 4.34
N GLU A 31 -10.52 15.50 4.52
CA GLU A 31 -10.39 16.67 3.67
C GLU A 31 -8.96 17.23 3.69
N TRP A 32 -8.36 17.34 4.88
CA TRP A 32 -6.98 17.77 4.99
C TRP A 32 -6.10 16.74 4.25
N ILE A 33 -6.07 15.47 4.67
CA ILE A 33 -5.19 14.46 4.08
C ILE A 33 -5.29 14.42 2.55
N ARG A 34 -6.50 14.39 1.97
CA ARG A 34 -6.70 14.35 0.53
C ARG A 34 -6.23 15.63 -0.15
N THR A 35 -6.54 16.80 0.40
CA THR A 35 -6.20 18.10 -0.22
C THR A 35 -4.70 18.30 -0.41
N ARG A 36 -3.81 17.82 0.48
CA ARG A 36 -2.36 17.95 0.21
C ARG A 36 -1.62 16.67 -0.15
N THR A 37 -2.18 15.49 0.06
CA THR A 37 -1.47 14.25 -0.29
C THR A 37 -2.17 13.43 -1.39
N GLY A 38 -3.46 13.64 -1.61
CA GLY A 38 -4.28 12.81 -2.51
C GLY A 38 -4.51 11.38 -2.01
N ILE A 39 -4.10 11.05 -0.77
CA ILE A 39 -4.22 9.70 -0.21
C ILE A 39 -5.61 9.51 0.40
N GLU A 40 -6.27 8.40 0.06
CA GLU A 40 -7.58 8.01 0.60
C GLU A 40 -7.48 6.83 1.58
N GLU A 41 -6.62 5.86 1.26
CA GLU A 41 -6.40 4.68 2.07
C GLU A 41 -4.92 4.24 2.07
N ARG A 42 -4.56 3.45 3.08
CA ARG A 42 -3.25 2.83 3.23
C ARG A 42 -3.42 1.33 3.43
N ARG A 43 -2.39 0.58 3.04
CA ARG A 43 -2.32 -0.87 3.23
C ARG A 43 -1.27 -1.18 4.27
N ILE A 44 -1.68 -1.87 5.33
CA ILE A 44 -0.84 -2.14 6.49
C ILE A 44 -0.45 -3.63 6.45
N ALA A 45 0.83 -3.92 6.37
CA ALA A 45 1.33 -5.28 6.54
C ALA A 45 1.09 -5.75 7.98
N SER A 46 0.79 -7.03 8.17
CA SER A 46 0.80 -7.65 9.49
C SER A 46 2.24 -7.85 9.96
N ASP A 47 2.43 -8.05 11.26
CA ASP A 47 3.76 -8.14 11.88
C ASP A 47 4.59 -9.34 11.39
N ASP A 48 3.94 -10.35 10.80
CA ASP A 48 4.57 -11.53 10.19
C ASP A 48 4.92 -11.34 8.69
N VAL A 49 4.51 -10.22 8.08
CA VAL A 49 4.73 -9.94 6.65
C VAL A 49 5.89 -8.96 6.46
N ASN A 50 7.05 -9.51 6.10
CA ASN A 50 8.22 -8.74 5.71
C ASN A 50 8.18 -8.27 4.27
N THR A 51 9.03 -7.29 3.92
CA THR A 51 9.18 -6.78 2.55
C THR A 51 9.56 -7.88 1.54
N SER A 52 10.37 -8.86 1.95
CA SER A 52 10.74 -10.01 1.13
C SER A 52 9.54 -10.92 0.81
N HIS A 53 8.63 -11.12 1.76
CA HIS A 53 7.39 -11.88 1.53
C HIS A 53 6.53 -11.19 0.48
N MET A 54 6.38 -9.87 0.57
CA MET A 54 5.61 -9.07 -0.38
C MET A 54 6.23 -9.09 -1.79
N ALA A 55 7.55 -8.93 -1.88
CA ALA A 55 8.28 -9.00 -3.15
C ALA A 55 8.14 -10.39 -3.80
N LEU A 56 8.29 -11.47 -3.02
CA LEU A 56 8.10 -12.83 -3.51
C LEU A 56 6.65 -13.07 -3.97
N ALA A 57 5.66 -12.59 -3.23
CA ALA A 57 4.26 -12.72 -3.61
C ALA A 57 3.93 -11.96 -4.90
N ALA A 58 4.48 -10.75 -5.08
CA ALA A 58 4.39 -10.00 -6.32
C ALA A 58 5.09 -10.74 -7.46
N ALA A 59 6.24 -11.38 -7.18
CA ALA A 59 7.03 -12.15 -8.14
C ALA A 59 6.39 -13.48 -8.56
N LYS A 60 5.48 -14.03 -7.76
CA LYS A 60 4.79 -15.29 -8.09
C LYS A 60 3.52 -15.06 -8.91
N LYS A 61 2.92 -13.87 -8.84
CA LYS A 61 1.69 -13.51 -9.54
C LYS A 61 2.01 -12.74 -10.83
N HIS A 62 2.71 -13.40 -11.77
CA HIS A 62 3.06 -12.89 -13.09
C HIS A 62 2.25 -13.60 -14.18
#